data_AF-A0A317IX29-F1
#
_entry.id   AF-A0A317IX29-F1
#
_cell.length_a   1.000
_cell.length_b   1.000
_cell.length_c   1.000
_cell.angle_alpha   90.00
_cell.angle_beta   90.00
_cell.angle_gamma   90.00
#
_symmetry.space_group_name_H-M   'P 1'
#
loop_
_entity.id
_entity.type
_entity.pdbx_description
1 polymer ?
#
loop_
_entity_poly.entity_id
_entity_poly.type
_entity_poly.pdbx_seq_one_letter_code
_entity_poly.pdbx_strand_id
1 'polypeptide(L)'
;MSGVSMLQRFRSLVFIFCCSLLCSAPVYGQAYLRPLATMPSDTDPRITIFNQPHMSWLPDGRPRNQLLVFLPGTNGQPRANFPFAQAASALGYHVIFLMYPDTVAAQQVCPQSPDPNAYMKFRLAIIQGGEIDGLGSISPADSIENRLT
;
A
#
# COMPACT_ATOMS: atom_id res chain seq x y z
N MET A 1 4.43 -46.87 -58.43
CA MET A 1 3.89 -45.85 -57.51
C MET A 1 4.36 -46.16 -56.09
N SER A 2 5.48 -45.62 -55.62
CA SER A 2 5.86 -45.68 -54.18
C SER A 2 7.21 -44.99 -53.91
N GLY A 3 7.29 -43.67 -54.10
CA GLY A 3 8.55 -42.91 -53.90
C GLY A 3 8.45 -41.70 -52.97
N VAL A 4 7.31 -41.45 -52.31
CA VAL A 4 7.05 -40.18 -51.59
C VAL A 4 6.98 -40.33 -50.06
N SER A 5 7.07 -41.57 -49.54
CA SER A 5 6.71 -41.86 -48.13
C SER A 5 7.76 -41.49 -47.06
N MET A 6 9.06 -41.42 -47.42
CA MET A 6 10.13 -41.33 -46.40
C MET A 6 10.61 -39.90 -46.11
N LEU A 7 10.68 -39.02 -47.12
CA LEU A 7 11.12 -37.63 -46.93
C LEU A 7 10.08 -36.75 -46.19
N GLN A 8 8.78 -37.05 -46.30
CA GLN A 8 7.74 -36.30 -45.58
C GLN A 8 7.73 -36.62 -44.07
N ARG A 9 8.06 -37.86 -43.69
CA ARG A 9 8.09 -38.25 -42.27
C ARG A 9 9.26 -37.63 -41.51
N PHE A 10 10.39 -37.42 -42.17
CA PHE A 10 11.58 -36.79 -41.57
C PHE A 10 11.41 -35.28 -41.35
N ARG A 11 10.70 -34.57 -42.23
CA ARG A 11 10.40 -33.13 -42.08
C ARG A 11 9.42 -32.86 -40.92
N SER A 12 8.47 -33.77 -40.69
CA SER A 12 7.50 -33.63 -39.59
C SER A 12 8.10 -33.87 -38.20
N LEU A 13 9.06 -34.79 -38.05
CA LEU A 13 9.68 -35.04 -36.74
C LEU A 13 10.60 -33.89 -36.28
N VAL A 14 11.34 -33.25 -37.20
CA VAL A 14 12.24 -32.13 -36.87
C VAL A 14 11.45 -30.87 -36.48
N PHE A 15 10.28 -30.64 -37.08
CA PHE A 15 9.43 -29.49 -36.76
C PHE A 15 8.75 -29.62 -35.39
N ILE A 16 8.38 -30.83 -34.97
CA ILE A 16 7.73 -31.09 -33.69
C ILE A 16 8.73 -30.91 -32.52
N PHE A 17 10.01 -31.24 -32.71
CA PHE A 17 11.02 -31.11 -31.66
C PHE A 17 11.50 -29.65 -31.46
N CYS A 18 11.36 -28.78 -32.47
CA CYS A 18 11.79 -27.38 -32.36
C CYS A 18 10.74 -26.50 -31.63
N CYS A 19 9.44 -26.81 -31.77
CA CYS A 19 8.38 -26.07 -31.09
C CYS A 19 8.28 -26.33 -29.58
N SER A 20 8.76 -27.48 -29.09
CA SER A 20 8.70 -27.81 -27.66
C SER A 20 9.84 -27.21 -26.83
N LEU A 21 10.97 -26.84 -27.43
CA LEU A 21 12.08 -26.19 -26.73
C LEU A 21 11.99 -24.65 -26.69
N LEU A 22 11.16 -24.02 -27.54
CA LEU A 22 11.06 -22.56 -27.61
C LEU A 22 9.98 -21.94 -26.69
N CYS A 23 9.23 -22.76 -25.96
CA CYS A 23 8.10 -22.28 -25.15
C CYS A 23 8.27 -22.54 -23.64
N SER A 24 9.51 -22.62 -23.15
CA SER A 24 9.78 -22.48 -21.72
C SER A 24 9.81 -21.00 -21.36
N ALA A 25 8.67 -20.30 -21.51
CA ALA A 25 8.53 -19.00 -20.88
C ALA A 25 8.66 -19.22 -19.37
N PRO A 26 9.59 -18.53 -18.68
CA PRO A 26 9.59 -18.55 -17.23
C PRO A 26 8.22 -18.03 -16.78
N VAL A 27 7.43 -18.91 -16.17
CA VAL A 27 6.28 -18.49 -15.37
C VAL A 27 6.91 -17.78 -14.18
N TYR A 28 7.16 -16.48 -14.32
CA TYR A 28 7.33 -15.60 -13.18
C TYR A 28 5.99 -15.63 -12.47
N GLY A 29 5.84 -16.58 -11.55
CA GLY A 29 4.77 -16.56 -10.57
C GLY A 29 4.98 -15.32 -9.75
N GLN A 30 4.37 -14.21 -10.15
CA GLN A 30 4.15 -13.09 -9.25
C GLN A 30 3.19 -13.61 -8.19
N ALA A 31 3.76 -14.13 -7.11
CA ALA A 31 3.02 -14.29 -5.87
C ALA A 31 2.58 -12.87 -5.51
N TYR A 32 1.34 -12.51 -5.85
CA TYR A 32 0.73 -11.28 -5.39
C TYR A 32 0.67 -11.39 -3.86
N LEU A 33 1.70 -10.87 -3.20
CA LEU A 33 1.72 -10.82 -1.75
C LEU A 33 0.52 -9.98 -1.35
N ARG A 34 -0.44 -10.63 -0.69
CA ARG A 34 -1.57 -9.92 -0.08
C ARG A 34 -1.00 -8.89 0.89
N PRO A 35 -1.61 -7.69 0.97
CA PRO A 35 -1.20 -6.73 1.98
C PRO A 35 -1.25 -7.35 3.37
N LEU A 36 -0.24 -7.04 4.18
CA LEU A 36 -0.22 -7.35 5.59
C LEU A 36 -1.14 -6.37 6.33
N ALA A 37 -2.11 -6.92 7.06
CA ALA A 37 -2.99 -6.16 7.93
C ALA A 37 -2.46 -6.19 9.37
N THR A 38 -2.27 -5.03 9.98
CA THR A 38 -1.79 -4.91 11.38
C THR A 38 -2.70 -3.94 12.12
N MET A 39 -3.25 -4.33 13.28
CA MET A 39 -4.03 -3.38 14.08
C MET A 39 -3.10 -2.38 14.79
N PRO A 40 -3.45 -1.09 14.85
CA PRO A 40 -2.70 -0.12 15.66
C PRO A 40 -2.52 -0.55 17.12
N SER A 41 -3.52 -1.16 17.75
CA SER A 41 -3.41 -1.65 19.14
C SER A 41 -2.41 -2.80 19.32
N ASP A 42 -2.07 -3.51 18.25
CA ASP A 42 -1.05 -4.57 18.30
C ASP A 42 0.36 -3.97 18.35
N THR A 43 0.54 -2.72 17.88
CA THR A 43 1.83 -2.00 17.95
C THR A 43 1.95 -1.21 19.25
N ASP A 44 0.86 -0.62 19.73
CA ASP A 44 0.80 0.08 21.02
C ASP A 44 -0.59 -0.08 21.65
N PRO A 45 -0.73 -0.78 22.80
CA PRO A 45 -2.02 -1.02 23.44
C PRO A 45 -2.72 0.25 23.96
N ARG A 46 -2.02 1.40 24.00
CA ARG A 46 -2.62 2.70 24.35
C ARG A 46 -3.47 3.27 23.21
N ILE A 47 -3.32 2.76 21.98
CA ILE A 47 -4.15 3.16 20.85
C ILE A 47 -5.53 2.51 20.99
N THR A 48 -6.50 3.31 21.38
CA THR A 48 -7.87 2.85 21.68
C THR A 48 -8.90 3.36 20.68
N ILE A 49 -8.54 4.37 19.87
CA ILE A 49 -9.37 4.95 18.82
C ILE A 49 -8.66 4.84 17.46
N PHE A 50 -9.44 4.93 16.37
CA PHE A 50 -8.91 4.76 15.01
C PHE A 50 -8.09 3.47 14.85
N ASN A 51 -8.62 2.37 15.41
CA ASN A 51 -7.96 1.07 15.50
C ASN A 51 -8.37 0.10 14.36
N GLN A 52 -8.59 0.63 13.16
CA GLN A 52 -8.74 -0.23 11.97
C GLN A 52 -7.34 -0.62 11.43
N PRO A 53 -7.21 -1.75 10.73
CA PRO A 53 -5.89 -2.22 10.30
C PRO A 53 -5.15 -1.22 9.41
N HIS A 54 -3.87 -1.02 9.70
CA HIS A 54 -2.88 -0.60 8.71
C HIS A 54 -2.80 -1.65 7.61
N MET A 55 -2.59 -1.22 6.38
CA MET A 55 -2.31 -2.12 5.26
C MET A 55 -0.89 -1.87 4.77
N SER A 56 -0.07 -2.91 4.75
CA SER A 56 1.35 -2.80 4.39
C SER A 56 1.72 -3.72 3.23
N TRP A 57 2.62 -3.25 2.37
CA TRP A 57 3.17 -4.00 1.25
C TRP A 57 4.69 -4.04 1.35
N LEU A 58 5.24 -5.23 1.14
CA LEU A 58 6.67 -5.38 0.90
C LEU A 58 7.00 -4.96 -0.54
N PRO A 59 8.24 -4.52 -0.81
CA PRO A 59 8.71 -4.29 -2.17
C PRO A 59 8.55 -5.57 -3.02
N ASP A 60 7.94 -5.42 -4.19
CA ASP A 60 7.89 -6.48 -5.22
C ASP A 60 9.02 -6.28 -6.25
N GLY A 61 9.43 -5.02 -6.47
CA GLY A 61 10.63 -4.67 -7.23
C GLY A 61 11.92 -4.70 -6.41
N ARG A 62 13.03 -4.26 -7.02
CA ARG A 62 14.31 -4.09 -6.31
C ARG A 62 14.11 -3.15 -5.10
N PRO A 63 14.37 -3.60 -3.86
CA PRO A 63 14.13 -2.78 -2.68
C PRO A 63 14.90 -1.47 -2.73
N ARG A 64 14.18 -0.36 -2.53
CA ARG A 64 14.75 0.99 -2.40
C ARG A 64 15.21 1.30 -0.99
N ASN A 65 14.82 0.47 -0.02
CA ASN A 65 14.98 0.73 1.42
C ASN A 65 14.38 2.09 1.81
N GLN A 66 13.22 2.41 1.23
CA GLN A 66 12.46 3.62 1.50
C GLN A 66 11.03 3.23 1.88
N LEU A 67 10.51 3.86 2.93
CA LEU A 67 9.12 3.74 3.34
C LEU A 67 8.29 4.84 2.66
N LEU A 68 7.27 4.43 1.91
CA LEU A 68 6.20 5.29 1.44
C LEU A 68 5.04 5.20 2.43
N VAL A 69 4.76 6.31 3.11
CA VAL A 69 3.60 6.45 3.99
C VAL A 69 2.48 7.12 3.20
N PHE A 70 1.37 6.40 3.03
CA PHE A 70 0.17 6.96 2.42
C PHE A 70 -0.82 7.36 3.52
N LEU A 71 -1.14 8.66 3.54
CA LEU A 71 -2.13 9.24 4.43
C LEU A 71 -3.41 9.51 3.61
N PRO A 72 -4.47 8.69 3.75
CA PRO A 72 -5.72 8.93 3.06
C PRO A 72 -6.33 10.31 3.41
N GLY A 73 -7.20 10.84 2.55
CA GLY A 73 -8.02 12.01 2.90
C GLY A 73 -9.07 11.67 3.96
N THR A 74 -9.91 12.64 4.33
CA THR A 74 -10.93 12.47 5.37
C THR A 74 -11.83 11.25 5.11
N ASN A 75 -11.95 10.35 6.07
CA ASN A 75 -12.68 9.07 5.98
C ASN A 75 -12.20 8.16 4.83
N GLY A 76 -10.94 8.30 4.39
CA GLY A 76 -10.46 7.61 3.20
C GLY A 76 -10.32 6.11 3.44
N GLN A 77 -10.94 5.31 2.59
CA GLN A 77 -10.91 3.86 2.72
C GLN A 77 -9.65 3.28 2.04
N PRO A 78 -8.93 2.35 2.70
CA PRO A 78 -7.71 1.77 2.14
C PRO A 78 -7.92 1.09 0.78
N ARG A 79 -9.02 0.33 0.61
CA ARG A 79 -9.22 -0.54 -0.55
C ARG A 79 -9.28 0.19 -1.89
N ALA A 80 -9.87 1.38 -1.94
CA ALA A 80 -9.98 2.16 -3.19
C ALA A 80 -8.60 2.59 -3.73
N ASN A 81 -7.60 2.66 -2.85
CA ASN A 81 -6.26 3.14 -3.17
C ASN A 81 -5.21 2.02 -3.28
N PHE A 82 -5.59 0.74 -3.12
CA PHE A 82 -4.64 -0.39 -3.23
C PHE A 82 -3.83 -0.43 -4.54
N PRO A 83 -4.38 -0.06 -5.72
CA PRO A 83 -3.57 0.02 -6.94
C PRO A 83 -2.38 0.99 -6.82
N PHE A 84 -2.51 2.07 -6.05
CA PHE A 84 -1.40 2.99 -5.79
C PHE A 84 -0.30 2.32 -4.96
N ALA A 85 -0.66 1.57 -3.92
CA ALA A 85 0.30 0.82 -3.11
C ALA A 85 1.02 -0.25 -3.93
N GLN A 86 0.29 -0.98 -4.77
CA GLN A 86 0.84 -2.03 -5.64
C GLN A 86 1.81 -1.45 -6.67
N ALA A 87 1.47 -0.30 -7.26
CA ALA A 87 2.37 0.40 -8.17
C ALA A 87 3.65 0.85 -7.44
N ALA A 88 3.53 1.40 -6.23
CA ALA A 88 4.69 1.80 -5.43
C ALA A 88 5.54 0.59 -4.97
N SER A 89 4.93 -0.53 -4.58
CA SER A 89 5.68 -1.73 -4.21
C SER A 89 6.42 -2.34 -5.40
N ALA A 90 5.83 -2.32 -6.60
CA ALA A 90 6.50 -2.73 -7.84
C ALA A 90 7.69 -1.82 -8.18
N LEU A 91 7.63 -0.54 -7.81
CA LEU A 91 8.76 0.40 -7.90
C LEU A 91 9.79 0.23 -6.78
N GLY A 92 9.63 -0.74 -5.88
CA GLY A 92 10.62 -1.10 -4.86
C GLY A 92 10.45 -0.39 -3.51
N TYR A 93 9.34 0.32 -3.28
CA TYR A 93 9.06 0.92 -1.97
C TYR A 93 8.48 -0.11 -0.98
N HIS A 94 8.81 0.04 0.30
CA HIS A 94 7.95 -0.46 1.37
C HIS A 94 6.78 0.50 1.48
N VAL A 95 5.55 0.00 1.52
CA VAL A 95 4.37 0.88 1.53
C VAL A 95 3.55 0.60 2.78
N ILE A 96 3.12 1.65 3.47
CA ILE A 96 2.12 1.57 4.54
C ILE A 96 0.98 2.54 4.23
N PHE A 97 -0.24 2.03 4.23
CA PHE A 97 -1.46 2.81 4.30
C PHE A 97 -1.81 2.91 5.77
N LEU A 98 -1.53 4.09 6.33
CA LEU A 98 -1.62 4.32 7.75
C LEU A 98 -3.07 4.61 8.14
N MET A 99 -3.54 3.95 9.19
CA MET A 99 -4.79 4.29 9.87
C MET A 99 -4.45 5.36 10.90
N TYR A 100 -5.21 6.45 10.94
CA TYR A 100 -4.96 7.56 11.86
C TYR A 100 -6.24 8.38 12.10
N PRO A 101 -6.24 9.34 13.04
CA PRO A 101 -7.36 10.25 13.22
C PRO A 101 -7.65 11.09 11.96
N ASP A 102 -8.61 10.64 11.15
CA ASP A 102 -8.91 11.19 9.83
C ASP A 102 -10.42 11.43 9.57
N THR A 103 -11.27 11.35 10.59
CA THR A 103 -12.73 11.50 10.40
C THR A 103 -13.21 12.94 10.23
N VAL A 104 -12.39 13.91 10.64
CA VAL A 104 -12.72 15.35 10.60
C VAL A 104 -11.80 16.06 9.61
N ALA A 105 -12.39 16.82 8.70
CA ALA A 105 -11.64 17.68 7.80
C ALA A 105 -11.30 19.01 8.47
N ALA A 106 -10.07 19.51 8.26
CA ALA A 106 -9.65 20.82 8.78
C ALA A 106 -10.64 21.94 8.39
N GLN A 107 -11.21 21.88 7.18
CA GLN A 107 -12.18 22.86 6.67
C GLN A 107 -13.50 22.90 7.46
N GLN A 108 -13.84 21.86 8.21
CA GLN A 108 -15.05 21.85 9.05
C GLN A 108 -14.87 22.62 10.36
N VAL A 109 -13.62 22.73 10.84
CA VAL A 109 -13.31 23.26 12.18
C VAL A 109 -12.57 24.58 12.10
N CYS A 110 -11.50 24.63 11.30
CA CYS A 110 -10.56 25.76 11.28
C CYS A 110 -11.19 27.11 10.87
N PRO A 111 -12.18 27.21 9.95
CA PRO A 111 -12.79 28.49 9.61
C PRO A 111 -13.53 29.18 10.76
N GLN A 112 -13.94 28.44 11.79
CA GLN A 112 -14.64 28.98 12.96
C GLN A 112 -13.67 29.43 14.06
N SER A 113 -12.39 29.08 13.96
CA SER A 113 -11.41 29.49 14.95
C SER A 113 -10.95 30.93 14.71
N PRO A 114 -10.86 31.76 15.77
CA PRO A 114 -10.24 33.08 15.68
C PRO A 114 -8.71 33.01 15.55
N ASP A 115 -8.09 31.85 15.72
CA ASP A 115 -6.65 31.68 15.63
C ASP A 115 -6.19 31.62 14.15
N PRO A 116 -5.32 32.54 13.70
CA PRO A 116 -4.78 32.49 12.34
C PRO A 116 -3.97 31.21 12.05
N ASN A 117 -3.52 30.50 13.08
CA ASN A 117 -2.75 29.26 12.94
C ASN A 117 -3.60 27.98 13.06
N ALA A 118 -4.93 28.08 13.08
CA ALA A 118 -5.82 26.93 13.32
C ALA A 118 -5.51 25.73 12.41
N TYR A 119 -5.28 25.95 11.11
CA TYR A 119 -4.93 24.87 10.18
C TYR A 119 -3.61 24.18 10.50
N MET A 120 -2.61 24.94 10.94
CA MET A 120 -1.31 24.39 11.32
C MET A 120 -1.44 23.58 12.61
N LYS A 121 -2.10 24.13 13.64
CA LYS A 121 -2.33 23.45 14.91
C LYS A 121 -3.15 22.18 14.75
N PHE A 122 -4.21 22.22 13.93
CA PHE A 122 -5.01 21.04 13.58
C PHE A 122 -4.14 19.91 13.01
N ARG A 123 -3.26 20.22 12.05
CA ARG A 123 -2.38 19.21 11.43
C ARG A 123 -1.33 18.70 12.42
N LEU A 124 -0.71 19.57 13.20
CA LEU A 124 0.27 19.17 14.21
C LEU A 124 -0.35 18.30 15.30
N ALA A 125 -1.57 18.59 15.75
CA ALA A 125 -2.28 17.76 16.71
C ALA A 125 -2.51 16.33 16.18
N ILE A 126 -2.83 16.16 14.89
CA ILE A 126 -2.93 14.81 14.28
C ILE A 126 -1.55 14.14 14.15
N ILE A 127 -0.53 14.91 13.79
CA ILE A 127 0.82 14.37 13.55
C ILE A 127 1.48 13.93 14.87
N GLN A 128 1.37 14.74 15.93
CA GLN A 128 2.17 14.63 17.16
C GLN A 128 1.33 14.38 18.43
N GLY A 129 0.01 14.54 18.33
CA GLY A 129 -0.86 14.74 19.49
C GLY A 129 -0.98 16.22 19.86
N GLY A 130 -2.04 16.57 20.58
CA GLY A 130 -2.30 17.94 21.04
C GLY A 130 -3.76 18.34 20.95
N GLU A 131 -4.02 19.62 21.21
CA GLU A 131 -5.36 20.20 21.23
C GLU A 131 -5.78 20.75 19.86
N ILE A 132 -7.06 20.58 19.55
CA ILE A 132 -7.72 21.16 18.39
C ILE A 132 -8.90 22.00 18.89
N ASP A 133 -8.82 23.31 18.67
CA ASP A 133 -9.86 24.26 19.05
C ASP A 133 -11.24 23.81 18.51
N GLY A 134 -12.21 23.66 19.42
CA GLY A 134 -13.59 23.31 19.07
C GLY A 134 -13.82 21.82 18.75
N LEU A 135 -12.81 20.96 18.84
CA LEU A 135 -12.95 19.52 18.56
C LEU A 135 -12.44 18.62 19.70
N GLY A 136 -11.47 19.09 20.50
CA GLY A 136 -10.86 18.35 21.61
C GLY A 136 -9.41 17.96 21.34
N SER A 137 -8.92 16.93 22.03
CA SER A 137 -7.52 16.53 22.01
C SER A 137 -7.27 15.23 21.23
N ILE A 138 -6.15 15.15 20.52
CA ILE A 138 -5.56 13.89 20.05
C ILE A 138 -4.46 13.49 21.03
N SER A 139 -4.54 12.28 21.59
CA SER A 139 -3.47 11.79 22.47
C SER A 139 -2.19 11.54 21.66
N PRO A 140 -0.98 11.69 22.25
CA PRO A 140 0.25 11.32 21.57
C PRO A 140 0.26 9.86 21.10
N ALA A 141 -0.39 8.95 21.82
CA ALA A 141 -0.51 7.55 21.42
C ALA A 141 -1.31 7.39 20.11
N ASP A 142 -2.35 8.20 19.93
CA ASP A 142 -3.20 8.17 18.73
C ASP A 142 -2.65 8.99 17.56
N SER A 143 -1.45 9.57 17.68
CA SER A 143 -0.83 10.43 16.66
C SER A 143 -0.26 9.63 15.48
N ILE A 144 0.11 10.32 14.39
CA ILE A 144 0.82 9.69 13.27
C ILE A 144 2.23 9.27 13.67
N GLU A 145 2.96 10.12 14.41
CA GLU A 145 4.34 9.85 14.82
C GLU A 145 4.43 8.57 15.67
N ASN A 146 3.55 8.37 16.66
CA ASN A 146 3.55 7.16 17.49
C ASN A 146 3.29 5.86 16.70
N ARG A 147 2.60 5.94 15.54
CA ARG A 147 2.34 4.76 14.69
C ARG A 147 3.48 4.43 13.74
N LEU A 148 4.54 5.24 13.71
CA LEU A 148 5.69 5.07 12.81
C LEU A 148 7.01 4.86 13.57
N THR A 149 6.98 4.77 14.90
CA THR A 149 8.15 4.59 15.79
C THR A 149 8.01 3.35 16.64
#